data_AF-A0A950QS15-F1
#
_entry.id   AF-A0A950QS15-F1
#
_cell.length_a   1.000
_cell.length_b   1.000
_cell.length_c   1.000
_cell.angle_alpha   90.00
_cell.angle_beta   90.00
_cell.angle_gamma   90.00
#
_symmetry.space_group_name_H-M   'P 1'
#
loop_
_entity.id
_entity.type
_entity.pdbx_description
1 polymer ?
#
loop_
_entity_poly.entity_id
_entity_poly.type
_entity_poly.pdbx_seq_one_letter_code
_entity_poly.pdbx_strand_id
1 'polypeptide(L)'
;LTWAKPDYQIKYLMDNCEAYRGLRDLASLFQNAFGDSTKAAYYNAIADHMLQGVQSMWMGNAWAVYKDGIGNLIAPNMGTWYPDATSQVFPALNSVVSSGDARSQQVYNNLNAAWPGWPTLSFGTQDPFPWVLVGDAAAIMGDTTRANTYIQTMQTKYVNQGFPWTWYSAEAGWFMRLNAYMLGTRPL
;
A
#
# COMPACT_ATOMS: atom_id res chain seq x y z
N LEU A 1 8.83 -12.03 -8.06
CA LEU A 1 9.26 -10.68 -7.65
C LEU A 1 10.09 -10.06 -8.76
N THR A 2 9.96 -8.76 -8.99
CA THR A 2 10.71 -7.97 -9.96
C THR A 2 11.81 -7.16 -9.29
N TRP A 3 12.89 -6.91 -10.03
CA TRP A 3 13.95 -5.98 -9.64
C TRP A 3 13.48 -4.54 -9.78
N ALA A 4 13.93 -3.67 -8.88
CA ALA A 4 13.64 -2.24 -8.92
C ALA A 4 14.22 -1.59 -10.18
N LYS A 5 15.47 -1.93 -10.54
CA LYS A 5 16.13 -1.51 -11.78
C LYS A 5 17.05 -2.61 -12.32
N PRO A 6 17.38 -2.62 -13.62
CA PRO A 6 18.31 -3.60 -14.20
C PRO A 6 19.68 -3.67 -13.51
N ASP A 7 20.18 -2.52 -13.04
CA ASP A 7 21.48 -2.33 -12.36
C ASP A 7 21.35 -2.23 -10.83
N TYR A 8 20.12 -2.30 -10.30
CA TYR A 8 19.84 -2.25 -8.87
C TYR A 8 18.93 -3.41 -8.47
N GLN A 9 19.59 -4.53 -8.14
CA GLN A 9 18.95 -5.81 -7.87
C GLN A 9 18.36 -5.88 -6.45
N ILE A 10 17.42 -4.98 -6.17
CA ILE A 10 16.59 -4.96 -4.98
C ILE A 10 15.15 -5.24 -5.40
N LYS A 11 14.45 -6.12 -4.67
CA LYS A 11 13.02 -6.39 -4.86
C LYS A 11 12.27 -5.74 -3.71
N TYR A 12 11.80 -4.50 -3.89
CA TYR A 12 11.04 -3.79 -2.87
C TYR A 12 9.66 -4.42 -2.65
N LEU A 13 9.23 -4.46 -1.39
CA LEU A 13 7.90 -4.95 -1.03
C LEU A 13 6.80 -4.14 -1.72
N MET A 14 6.89 -2.81 -1.65
CA MET A 14 5.89 -1.87 -2.18
C MET A 14 5.68 -2.10 -3.68
N ASP A 15 6.76 -2.01 -4.47
CA ASP A 15 6.76 -2.19 -5.92
C ASP A 15 6.11 -3.53 -6.33
N ASN A 16 6.43 -4.60 -5.60
CA ASN A 16 5.90 -5.93 -5.92
C ASN A 16 4.44 -6.10 -5.49
N CYS A 17 3.97 -5.39 -4.46
CA CYS A 17 2.55 -5.35 -4.12
C CYS A 17 1.74 -4.60 -5.19
N GLU A 18 2.26 -3.47 -5.66
CA GLU A 18 1.63 -2.65 -6.70
C GLU A 18 1.61 -3.38 -8.05
N ALA A 19 2.73 -3.99 -8.44
CA ALA A 19 2.79 -4.78 -9.66
C ALA A 19 1.84 -5.99 -9.60
N TYR A 20 1.66 -6.62 -8.43
CA TYR A 20 0.68 -7.71 -8.25
C TYR A 20 -0.73 -7.21 -8.55
N ARG A 21 -1.14 -6.10 -7.93
CA ARG A 21 -2.46 -5.51 -8.13
C ARG A 21 -2.67 -5.10 -9.58
N GLY A 22 -1.68 -4.44 -10.19
CA GLY A 22 -1.71 -4.06 -11.60
C GLY A 22 -1.87 -5.25 -12.55
N LEU A 23 -1.19 -6.37 -12.29
CA LEU A 23 -1.35 -7.60 -13.09
C LEU A 23 -2.76 -8.19 -12.95
N ARG A 24 -3.34 -8.18 -11.74
CA ARG A 24 -4.73 -8.61 -11.52
C ARG A 24 -5.74 -7.70 -12.21
N ASP A 25 -5.54 -6.38 -12.16
CA ASP A 25 -6.38 -5.42 -12.86
C ASP A 25 -6.31 -5.59 -14.37
N LEU A 26 -5.10 -5.78 -14.90
CA LEU A 26 -4.90 -6.03 -16.32
C LEU A 26 -5.57 -7.33 -16.77
N ALA A 27 -5.49 -8.40 -15.96
CA ALA A 27 -6.21 -9.64 -16.22
C ALA A 27 -7.74 -9.41 -16.27
N SER A 28 -8.28 -8.63 -15.33
CA SER A 28 -9.70 -8.26 -15.30
C SER A 28 -10.11 -7.46 -16.56
N LEU A 29 -9.28 -6.52 -17.01
CA LEU A 29 -9.53 -5.77 -18.25
C LEU A 29 -9.57 -6.70 -19.47
N PHE A 30 -8.60 -7.62 -19.61
CA PHE A 30 -8.61 -8.60 -20.70
C PHE A 30 -9.85 -9.49 -20.67
N GLN A 31 -10.26 -9.95 -19.49
CA GLN A 31 -11.43 -10.79 -19.35
C GLN A 31 -12.73 -10.04 -19.68
N ASN A 32 -12.92 -8.85 -19.11
CA ASN A 32 -14.22 -8.19 -19.05
C ASN A 32 -14.44 -7.13 -20.14
N ALA A 33 -13.38 -6.41 -20.55
CA ALA A 33 -13.48 -5.36 -21.56
C ALA A 33 -13.12 -5.88 -22.96
N PHE A 34 -12.18 -6.81 -23.05
CA PHE A 34 -11.66 -7.31 -24.33
C PHE A 34 -12.13 -8.72 -24.70
N GLY A 35 -12.71 -9.47 -23.75
CA GLY A 35 -13.11 -10.87 -23.98
C GLY A 35 -11.95 -11.83 -24.25
N ASP A 36 -10.72 -11.44 -23.92
CA ASP A 36 -9.49 -12.21 -24.15
C ASP A 36 -9.14 -13.03 -22.90
N SER A 37 -9.81 -14.18 -22.75
CA SER A 37 -9.61 -15.08 -21.61
C SER A 37 -8.19 -15.68 -21.57
N THR A 38 -7.54 -15.82 -22.73
CA THR A 38 -6.15 -16.32 -22.81
C THR A 38 -5.18 -15.31 -22.17
N LYS A 39 -5.27 -14.03 -22.51
CA LYS A 39 -4.44 -13.00 -21.86
C LYS A 39 -4.81 -12.80 -20.39
N ALA A 40 -6.09 -12.87 -20.05
CA ALA A 40 -6.51 -12.81 -18.66
C ALA A 40 -5.85 -13.93 -17.82
N ALA A 41 -5.84 -15.17 -18.33
CA ALA A 41 -5.18 -16.30 -17.67
C ALA A 41 -3.66 -16.08 -17.56
N TYR A 42 -3.01 -15.57 -18.61
CA TYR A 42 -1.58 -15.26 -18.61
C TYR A 42 -1.20 -14.27 -17.51
N TYR A 43 -1.87 -13.12 -17.42
CA TYR A 43 -1.56 -12.12 -16.40
C TYR A 43 -1.93 -12.57 -14.98
N ASN A 44 -2.98 -13.37 -14.82
CA ASN A 44 -3.28 -14.01 -13.54
C ASN A 44 -2.17 -14.95 -13.09
N ALA A 45 -1.62 -15.78 -13.97
CA ALA A 45 -0.51 -16.67 -13.63
C ALA A 45 0.75 -15.89 -13.21
N ILE A 46 1.05 -14.77 -13.87
CA ILE A 46 2.17 -13.90 -13.46
C ILE A 46 1.89 -13.28 -12.09
N ALA A 47 0.66 -12.82 -11.85
CA ALA A 47 0.26 -12.30 -10.54
C ALA A 47 0.40 -13.38 -9.46
N ASP A 48 0.06 -14.65 -9.73
CA ASP A 48 0.23 -15.76 -8.79
C ASP A 48 1.70 -15.99 -8.42
N HIS A 49 2.63 -15.91 -9.38
CA HIS A 49 4.06 -15.97 -9.09
C HIS A 49 4.54 -14.79 -8.25
N MET A 50 3.98 -13.60 -8.48
CA MET A 50 4.29 -12.41 -7.68
C MET A 50 3.77 -12.53 -6.26
N LEU A 51 2.54 -13.03 -6.10
CA LEU A 51 1.93 -13.33 -4.81
C LEU A 51 2.82 -14.29 -4.01
N GLN A 52 3.23 -15.42 -4.57
CA GLN A 52 4.16 -16.36 -3.92
C GLN A 52 5.46 -15.67 -3.50
N GLY A 53 5.98 -14.81 -4.36
CA GLY A 53 7.14 -13.97 -4.09
C GLY A 53 6.97 -13.08 -2.85
N VAL A 54 5.89 -12.30 -2.80
CA VAL A 54 5.60 -11.41 -1.66
C VAL A 54 5.32 -12.21 -0.39
N GLN A 55 4.59 -13.32 -0.48
CA GLN A 55 4.34 -14.22 0.65
C GLN A 55 5.65 -14.73 1.27
N SER A 56 6.69 -14.97 0.45
CA SER A 56 8.02 -15.38 0.92
C SER A 56 8.81 -14.28 1.64
N MET A 57 8.32 -13.04 1.65
CA MET A 57 8.94 -11.90 2.35
C MET A 57 8.42 -11.73 3.78
N TRP A 58 7.50 -12.59 4.24
CA TRP A 58 7.05 -12.59 5.63
C TRP A 58 8.16 -13.10 6.56
N MET A 59 8.54 -12.29 7.54
CA MET A 59 9.62 -12.59 8.49
C MET A 59 9.12 -13.13 9.84
N GLY A 60 7.82 -13.40 9.97
CA GLY A 60 7.20 -13.90 11.21
C GLY A 60 6.51 -12.83 12.05
N ASN A 61 6.95 -11.58 11.97
CA ASN A 61 6.36 -10.44 12.70
C ASN A 61 6.22 -9.15 11.87
N ALA A 62 6.83 -9.10 10.70
CA ALA A 62 6.82 -8.00 9.76
C ALA A 62 7.06 -8.53 8.35
N TRP A 63 6.73 -7.72 7.34
CA TRP A 63 7.19 -7.94 5.98
C TRP A 63 8.59 -7.37 5.82
N ALA A 64 9.47 -8.07 5.12
CA ALA A 64 10.74 -7.50 4.71
C ALA A 64 10.49 -6.26 3.83
N VAL A 65 11.26 -5.19 4.03
CA VAL A 65 11.14 -3.97 3.20
C VAL A 65 11.60 -4.26 1.76
N TYR A 66 12.58 -5.14 1.63
CA TYR A 66 13.03 -5.68 0.36
C TYR A 66 13.72 -7.04 0.48
N LYS A 67 13.84 -7.72 -0.67
CA LYS A 67 14.69 -8.89 -0.87
C LYS A 67 15.85 -8.54 -1.80
N ASP A 68 17.09 -8.78 -1.37
CA ASP A 68 18.28 -8.39 -2.15
C ASP A 68 18.60 -9.35 -3.32
N GLY A 69 19.71 -9.08 -4.00
CA GLY A 69 20.20 -9.81 -5.17
C GLY A 69 20.46 -11.29 -4.92
N ILE A 70 20.91 -11.63 -3.70
CA ILE A 70 21.28 -12.99 -3.29
C ILE A 70 20.17 -13.67 -2.47
N GLY A 71 19.11 -12.94 -2.14
CA GLY A 71 17.89 -13.47 -1.54
C GLY A 71 17.71 -13.19 -0.05
N ASN A 72 18.54 -12.35 0.57
CA ASN A 72 18.34 -11.95 1.97
C ASN A 72 17.09 -11.08 2.11
N LEU A 73 16.40 -11.24 3.22
CA LEU A 73 15.27 -10.43 3.63
C LEU A 73 15.74 -9.37 4.62
N ILE A 74 15.40 -8.11 4.35
CA ILE A 74 15.77 -6.99 5.23
C ILE A 74 14.55 -6.55 6.03
N ALA A 75 14.68 -6.58 7.36
CA ALA A 75 13.64 -6.17 8.28
C ALA A 75 13.42 -4.65 8.25
N PRO A 76 12.18 -4.18 8.47
CA PRO A 76 11.89 -2.76 8.57
C PRO A 76 12.40 -2.16 9.89
N ASN A 77 12.97 -0.97 9.82
CA ASN A 77 13.10 -0.07 10.96
C ASN A 77 11.79 0.70 11.16
N MET A 78 10.97 0.29 12.12
CA MET A 78 9.69 0.94 12.38
C MET A 78 9.80 2.41 12.84
N GLY A 79 10.98 2.89 13.24
CA GLY A 79 11.24 4.32 13.51
C GLY A 79 11.48 5.18 12.27
N THR A 80 11.54 4.56 11.09
CA THR A 80 11.65 5.22 9.78
C THR A 80 10.28 5.16 9.08
N TRP A 81 9.73 6.32 8.71
CA TRP A 81 8.40 6.40 8.08
C TRP A 81 8.41 5.78 6.67
N TYR A 82 9.20 6.38 5.78
CA TYR A 82 9.45 5.88 4.44
C TYR A 82 10.93 5.50 4.29
N PRO A 83 11.26 4.32 3.74
CA PRO A 83 10.36 3.32 3.15
C PRO A 83 9.80 2.28 4.14
N ASP A 84 10.27 2.26 5.38
CA ASP A 84 10.11 1.10 6.26
C ASP A 84 8.70 0.91 6.81
N ALA A 85 8.22 1.81 7.69
CA ALA A 85 6.95 1.63 8.37
C ALA A 85 5.75 1.65 7.40
N THR A 86 5.77 2.54 6.41
CA THR A 86 4.71 2.67 5.40
C THR A 86 4.60 1.44 4.49
N SER A 87 5.72 0.81 4.11
CA SER A 87 5.68 -0.40 3.26
C SER A 87 4.85 -1.53 3.86
N GLN A 88 4.75 -1.59 5.19
CA GLN A 88 4.11 -2.69 5.89
C GLN A 88 2.61 -2.81 5.59
N VAL A 89 1.94 -1.72 5.21
CA VAL A 89 0.51 -1.75 4.85
C VAL A 89 0.26 -2.10 3.39
N PHE A 90 1.28 -2.12 2.53
CA PHE A 90 1.13 -2.36 1.09
C PHE A 90 0.52 -3.72 0.73
N PRO A 91 0.86 -4.82 1.43
CA PRO A 91 0.22 -6.11 1.15
C PRO A 91 -1.30 -6.08 1.31
N ALA A 92 -1.81 -5.40 2.35
CA ALA A 92 -3.25 -5.22 2.55
C ALA A 92 -3.85 -4.20 1.58
N LEU A 93 -3.19 -3.05 1.42
CA LEU A 93 -3.60 -1.96 0.52
C LEU A 93 -3.81 -2.42 -0.93
N ASN A 94 -2.98 -3.36 -1.39
CA ASN A 94 -3.00 -3.90 -2.75
C ASN A 94 -3.68 -5.28 -2.86
N SER A 95 -4.36 -5.74 -1.81
CA SER A 95 -5.05 -7.04 -1.78
C SER A 95 -4.15 -8.24 -2.10
N VAL A 96 -2.85 -8.14 -1.81
CA VAL A 96 -1.93 -9.28 -1.83
C VAL A 96 -2.25 -10.21 -0.67
N VAL A 97 -2.59 -9.61 0.47
CA VAL A 97 -3.03 -10.29 1.69
C VAL A 97 -4.32 -9.61 2.15
N SER A 98 -5.32 -10.40 2.54
CA SER A 98 -6.59 -9.85 3.04
C SER A 98 -6.34 -8.96 4.27
N SER A 99 -7.12 -7.89 4.43
CA SER A 99 -7.09 -7.09 5.66
C SER A 99 -7.53 -7.88 6.89
N GLY A 100 -8.32 -8.95 6.72
CA GLY A 100 -8.68 -9.88 7.80
C GLY A 100 -7.60 -10.90 8.17
N ASP A 101 -6.49 -11.00 7.41
CA ASP A 101 -5.37 -11.88 7.72
C ASP A 101 -4.65 -11.39 8.99
N ALA A 102 -4.25 -12.33 9.86
CA ALA A 102 -3.56 -12.02 11.10
C ALA A 102 -2.27 -11.21 10.88
N ARG A 103 -1.57 -11.41 9.77
CA ARG A 103 -0.36 -10.68 9.42
C ARG A 103 -0.66 -9.22 9.08
N SER A 104 -1.71 -8.96 8.32
CA SER A 104 -2.17 -7.60 8.01
C SER A 104 -2.54 -6.85 9.29
N GLN A 105 -3.29 -7.51 10.18
CA GLN A 105 -3.64 -6.96 11.49
C GLN A 105 -2.41 -6.67 12.34
N GLN A 106 -1.45 -7.60 12.39
CA GLN A 106 -0.22 -7.45 13.15
C GLN A 106 0.61 -6.25 12.67
N VAL A 107 0.89 -6.15 11.38
CA VAL A 107 1.74 -5.06 10.87
C VAL A 107 1.06 -3.71 10.92
N TYR A 108 -0.27 -3.65 10.76
CA TYR A 108 -1.04 -2.43 10.98
C TYR A 108 -0.98 -1.96 12.43
N ASN A 109 -1.09 -2.89 13.39
CA ASN A 109 -0.91 -2.58 14.81
C ASN A 109 0.52 -2.09 15.11
N ASN A 110 1.53 -2.71 14.51
CA ASN A 110 2.93 -2.26 14.65
C ASN A 110 3.13 -0.83 14.11
N LEU A 111 2.55 -0.51 12.96
CA LEU A 111 2.57 0.86 12.41
C LEU A 111 1.93 1.85 13.39
N ASN A 112 0.74 1.53 13.91
CA ASN A 112 0.02 2.40 14.83
C ASN A 112 0.72 2.56 16.19
N ALA A 113 1.46 1.55 16.64
CA ALA A 113 2.28 1.62 17.84
C ALA A 113 3.52 2.49 17.65
N ALA A 114 4.18 2.38 16.49
CA ALA A 114 5.36 3.18 16.16
C ALA A 114 5.02 4.64 15.81
N TRP A 115 3.86 4.88 15.19
CA TRP A 115 3.47 6.18 14.64
C TRP A 115 2.05 6.59 15.06
N PRO A 116 1.72 6.68 16.36
CA PRO A 116 0.33 6.94 16.79
C PRO A 116 -0.25 8.26 16.27
N GLY A 117 0.60 9.25 15.95
CA GLY A 117 0.21 10.56 15.41
C GLY A 117 0.19 10.66 13.88
N TRP A 118 0.37 9.55 13.14
CA TRP A 118 0.32 9.59 11.67
C TRP A 118 -0.99 10.16 11.11
N PRO A 119 -2.19 9.99 11.72
CA PRO A 119 -3.43 10.58 11.20
C PRO A 119 -3.41 12.12 11.16
N THR A 120 -2.52 12.74 11.95
CA THR A 120 -2.29 14.18 12.01
C THR A 120 -0.93 14.57 11.41
N LEU A 121 -0.35 13.71 10.58
CA LEU A 121 0.93 13.93 9.86
C LEU A 121 2.14 14.14 10.78
N SER A 122 2.20 13.46 11.93
CA SER A 122 3.34 13.60 12.86
C SER A 122 4.68 13.14 12.28
N PHE A 123 4.68 12.41 11.17
CA PHE A 123 5.87 11.99 10.43
C PHE A 123 6.47 13.10 9.54
N GLY A 124 5.85 14.29 9.49
CA GLY A 124 6.20 15.39 8.58
C GLY A 124 7.64 15.88 8.62
N THR A 125 8.38 15.57 9.70
CA THR A 125 9.83 15.86 9.80
C THR A 125 10.71 14.89 9.02
N GLN A 126 10.23 13.67 8.73
CA GLN A 126 10.92 12.69 7.90
C GLN A 126 10.47 12.77 6.44
N ASP A 127 9.20 13.05 6.20
CA ASP A 127 8.65 13.16 4.86
C ASP A 127 7.50 14.19 4.82
N PRO A 128 7.60 15.26 4.01
CA PRO A 128 6.61 16.32 4.01
C PRO A 128 5.34 15.99 3.20
N PHE A 129 5.32 14.91 2.41
CA PHE A 129 4.15 14.51 1.61
C PHE A 129 3.06 13.88 2.49
N PRO A 130 1.77 13.99 2.14
CA PRO A 130 0.70 13.58 3.06
C PRO A 130 0.51 12.06 3.17
N TRP A 131 0.96 11.25 2.21
CA TRP A 131 0.82 9.79 2.24
C TRP A 131 -0.64 9.33 2.38
N VAL A 132 -1.55 9.85 1.53
CA VAL A 132 -3.00 9.57 1.62
C VAL A 132 -3.34 8.10 1.53
N LEU A 133 -2.51 7.32 0.82
CA LEU A 133 -2.62 5.86 0.76
C LEU A 133 -2.58 5.17 2.13
N VAL A 134 -1.96 5.77 3.16
CA VAL A 134 -1.96 5.21 4.52
C VAL A 134 -3.32 5.44 5.20
N GLY A 135 -3.97 6.57 4.91
CA GLY A 135 -5.38 6.78 5.28
C GLY A 135 -6.30 5.75 4.60
N ASP A 136 -6.06 5.47 3.33
CA ASP A 136 -6.78 4.43 2.57
C ASP A 136 -6.56 3.03 3.17
N ALA A 137 -5.32 2.71 3.56
CA ALA A 137 -5.01 1.48 4.29
C ALA A 137 -5.80 1.38 5.61
N ALA A 138 -5.92 2.47 6.38
CA ALA A 138 -6.74 2.47 7.59
C ALA A 138 -8.22 2.15 7.30
N ALA A 139 -8.79 2.70 6.22
CA ALA A 139 -10.15 2.38 5.80
C ALA A 139 -10.31 0.91 5.39
N ILE A 140 -9.35 0.34 4.65
CA ILE A 140 -9.32 -1.10 4.26
C ILE A 140 -9.22 -2.01 5.50
N MET A 141 -8.41 -1.61 6.48
CA MET A 141 -8.23 -2.33 7.74
C MET A 141 -9.44 -2.21 8.68
N GLY A 142 -10.41 -1.35 8.36
CA GLY A 142 -11.61 -1.11 9.16
C GLY A 142 -11.40 -0.12 10.32
N ASP A 143 -10.26 0.57 10.40
CA ASP A 143 -10.02 1.62 11.38
C ASP A 143 -10.64 2.93 10.91
N THR A 144 -11.97 3.00 11.03
CA THR A 144 -12.74 4.18 10.63
C THR A 144 -12.38 5.42 11.45
N THR A 145 -11.91 5.24 12.69
CA THR A 145 -11.55 6.35 13.57
C THR A 145 -10.33 7.07 13.03
N ARG A 146 -9.22 6.35 12.77
CA ARG A 146 -8.01 6.97 12.20
C ARG A 146 -8.23 7.47 10.78
N ALA A 147 -8.99 6.74 9.96
CA ALA A 147 -9.34 7.19 8.62
C ALA A 147 -10.10 8.53 8.63
N ASN A 148 -11.10 8.68 9.50
CA ASN A 148 -11.85 9.94 9.64
C ASN A 148 -10.98 11.09 10.16
N THR A 149 -10.12 10.84 11.16
CA THR A 149 -9.15 11.85 11.64
C THR A 149 -8.24 12.29 10.50
N TYR A 150 -7.71 11.35 9.72
CA TYR A 150 -6.86 11.66 8.58
C TYR A 150 -7.59 12.49 7.51
N ILE A 151 -8.84 12.14 7.17
CA ILE A 151 -9.67 12.94 6.24
C ILE A 151 -9.83 14.37 6.74
N GLN A 152 -10.14 14.58 8.03
CA GLN A 152 -10.26 15.91 8.61
C GLN A 152 -8.93 16.70 8.54
N THR A 153 -7.80 16.02 8.77
CA THR A 153 -6.47 16.61 8.58
C THR A 153 -6.24 17.06 7.14
N MET A 154 -6.59 16.22 6.15
CA MET A 154 -6.47 16.57 4.73
C MET A 154 -7.38 17.74 4.34
N GLN A 155 -8.61 17.76 4.84
CA GLN A 155 -9.55 18.85 4.62
C GLN A 155 -8.97 20.17 5.12
N THR A 156 -8.42 20.17 6.33
CA THR A 156 -7.89 21.37 6.98
C THR A 156 -6.61 21.88 6.32
N LYS A 157 -5.65 20.98 6.07
CA LYS A 157 -4.30 21.34 5.61
C LYS A 157 -4.22 21.54 4.09
N TYR A 158 -5.02 20.82 3.31
CA TYR A 158 -4.91 20.82 1.85
C TYR A 158 -6.18 21.30 1.16
N VAL A 159 -7.34 20.67 1.38
CA VAL A 159 -8.56 20.98 0.62
C VAL A 159 -9.00 22.44 0.81
N ASN A 160 -9.11 22.89 2.07
CA ASN A 160 -9.52 24.25 2.41
C ASN A 160 -8.48 25.31 2.05
N GLN A 161 -7.25 24.89 1.72
CA GLN A 161 -6.14 25.76 1.36
C GLN A 161 -5.89 25.81 -0.16
N GLY A 162 -6.75 25.15 -0.96
CA GLY A 162 -6.57 25.09 -2.42
C GLY A 162 -5.45 24.16 -2.87
N PHE A 163 -5.22 23.06 -2.14
CA PHE A 163 -4.23 22.02 -2.44
C PHE A 163 -2.78 22.55 -2.61
N PRO A 164 -2.22 23.24 -1.59
CA PRO A 164 -0.84 23.70 -1.66
C PRO A 164 0.15 22.53 -1.74
N TRP A 165 1.36 22.82 -2.22
CA TRP A 165 2.50 21.92 -2.04
C TRP A 165 2.60 21.50 -0.57
N THR A 166 2.76 20.24 -0.21
CA THR A 166 3.18 19.03 -0.96
C THR A 166 2.05 18.16 -1.54
N TRP A 167 0.93 18.73 -1.99
CA TRP A 167 -0.12 17.95 -2.68
C TRP A 167 0.21 17.70 -4.16
N TYR A 168 -0.04 16.48 -4.65
CA TYR A 168 0.10 16.12 -6.07
C TYR A 168 -0.97 15.12 -6.52
N SER A 169 -0.97 14.76 -7.81
CA SER A 169 -2.06 14.01 -8.44
C SER A 169 -2.34 12.63 -7.83
N ALA A 170 -1.31 11.90 -7.37
CA ALA A 170 -1.56 10.61 -6.73
C ALA A 170 -2.29 10.78 -5.40
N GLU A 171 -1.93 11.78 -4.59
CA GLU A 171 -2.62 12.09 -3.33
C GLU A 171 -4.09 12.42 -3.57
N ALA A 172 -4.40 13.15 -4.65
CA ALA A 172 -5.78 13.40 -5.05
C ALA A 172 -6.55 12.10 -5.36
N GLY A 173 -5.95 11.20 -6.13
CA GLY A 173 -6.56 9.91 -6.46
C GLY A 173 -6.81 9.04 -5.23
N TRP A 174 -5.82 8.92 -4.36
CA TRP A 174 -5.94 8.21 -3.09
C TRP A 174 -6.97 8.85 -2.17
N PHE A 175 -7.07 10.19 -2.15
CA PHE A 175 -8.04 10.89 -1.33
C PHE A 175 -9.47 10.65 -1.79
N MET A 176 -9.71 10.65 -3.10
CA MET A 176 -11.00 10.29 -3.67
C MET A 176 -11.39 8.86 -3.27
N ARG A 177 -10.45 7.92 -3.35
CA ARG A 177 -10.67 6.52 -3.00
C ARG A 177 -10.97 6.31 -1.52
N LEU A 178 -10.17 6.92 -0.65
CA LEU A 178 -10.36 6.91 0.81
C LEU A 178 -11.76 7.43 1.17
N ASN A 179 -12.18 8.58 0.63
CA ASN A 179 -13.51 9.12 0.90
C ASN A 179 -14.61 8.19 0.38
N ALA A 180 -14.44 7.58 -0.80
CA ALA A 180 -15.41 6.61 -1.31
C ALA A 180 -15.58 5.41 -0.37
N TYR A 181 -14.48 4.86 0.15
CA TYR A 181 -14.52 3.74 1.10
C TYR A 181 -15.24 4.11 2.39
N MET A 182 -14.98 5.31 2.90
CA MET A 182 -15.60 5.83 4.12
C MET A 182 -17.09 6.18 3.96
N LEU A 183 -17.55 6.39 2.72
CA LEU A 183 -18.96 6.51 2.37
C LEU A 183 -19.66 5.16 2.13
N GLY A 184 -18.97 4.04 2.34
CA GLY A 184 -19.51 2.69 2.12
C GLY A 184 -19.39 2.18 0.69
N THR A 185 -18.82 2.97 -0.22
CA THR A 185 -18.58 2.58 -1.60
C THR A 185 -17.21 1.91 -1.68
N ARG A 186 -17.16 0.61 -1.38
CA ARG A 186 -15.96 -0.21 -1.59
C ARG A 186 -16.00 -0.75 -3.04
N PRO A 187 -15.13 -0.28 -3.96
CA PRO A 187 -14.88 -1.01 -5.19
C PRO A 187 -14.30 -2.37 -4.81
N LEU A 188 -14.87 -3.39 -5.45
CA LEU A 188 -14.52 -4.80 -5.33
C LEU A 188 -13.07 -5.08 -5.72
#